data_AF-A0A2N2SUD5-F1
#
_entry.id   AF-A0A2N2SUD5-F1
#
_cell.length_a   1.000
_cell.length_b   1.000
_cell.length_c   1.000
_cell.angle_alpha   90.00
_cell.angle_beta   90.00
_cell.angle_gamma   90.00
#
_symmetry.space_group_name_H-M   'P 1'
#
loop_
_entity.id
_entity.type
_entity.pdbx_description
1 polymer ?
#
loop_
_entity_poly.entity_id
_entity_poly.type
_entity_poly.pdbx_seq_one_letter_code
_entity_poly.pdbx_strand_id
1 'polypeptide(L)'
;LDVVHTLCTILDELSPRADGKPYKEQITYVTDRPGHDRRYAIDATKIERELGWKPAETFETGIKKTVQWYLDNQAWVANVTSGAYQNWVGKQYSA
;
A
#
# COMPACT_ATOMS: atom_id res chain seq x y z
N LEU A 1 7.59 -8.60 4.08
CA LEU A 1 6.14 -8.74 3.83
C LEU A 1 5.30 -7.88 4.79
N ASP A 2 5.91 -7.33 5.84
CA ASP A 2 5.21 -6.67 6.96
C ASP A 2 4.19 -5.62 6.52
N VAL A 3 4.53 -4.75 5.56
CA VAL A 3 3.59 -3.75 5.00
C VAL A 3 2.31 -4.41 4.48
N VAL A 4 2.42 -5.50 3.72
CA VAL A 4 1.27 -6.23 3.15
C VAL A 4 0.46 -6.89 4.26
N HIS A 5 1.12 -7.47 5.28
CA HIS A 5 0.42 -8.04 6.43
C HIS A 5 -0.33 -6.99 7.24
N THR A 6 0.28 -5.82 7.50
CA THR A 6 -0.38 -4.70 8.17
C THR A 6 -1.61 -4.23 7.39
N LEU A 7 -1.53 -4.13 6.07
CA LEU A 7 -2.68 -3.80 5.22
C LEU A 7 -3.80 -4.84 5.34
N CYS A 8 -3.47 -6.14 5.29
CA CYS A 8 -4.46 -7.21 5.45
C CYS A 8 -5.17 -7.12 6.80
N THR A 9 -4.43 -6.93 7.90
CA THR A 9 -5.02 -6.81 9.25
C THR A 9 -5.94 -5.59 9.35
N ILE A 10 -5.52 -4.43 8.83
CA ILE A 10 -6.36 -3.23 8.86
C ILE A 10 -7.65 -3.44 8.04
N LEU A 11 -7.57 -4.09 6.89
CA LEU A 11 -8.74 -4.39 6.07
C LEU A 11 -9.65 -5.44 6.71
N ASP A 12 -9.09 -6.46 7.37
CA ASP A 12 -9.87 -7.45 8.14
C ASP A 12 -10.69 -6.76 9.25
N GLU A 13 -10.21 -5.65 9.82
CA GLU A 13 -10.93 -4.84 10.80
C GLU A 13 -11.94 -3.87 10.18
N LEU A 14 -11.53 -3.08 9.18
CA LEU A 14 -12.30 -1.94 8.67
C LEU A 14 -13.31 -2.33 7.58
N SER A 15 -13.03 -3.38 6.81
CA SER A 15 -13.87 -3.83 5.71
C SER A 15 -13.73 -5.34 5.52
N PRO A 16 -14.24 -6.16 6.48
CA PRO A 16 -14.11 -7.61 6.42
C PRO A 16 -14.62 -8.17 5.08
N ARG A 17 -13.95 -9.21 4.57
CA ARG A 17 -14.39 -9.87 3.34
C ARG A 17 -15.75 -10.53 3.52
N ALA A 18 -16.57 -10.52 2.48
CA ALA A 18 -17.90 -11.12 2.48
C ALA A 18 -17.88 -12.64 2.74
N ASP A 19 -16.80 -13.32 2.40
CA ASP A 19 -16.60 -14.76 2.64
C ASP A 19 -16.03 -15.08 4.04
N GLY A 20 -15.83 -14.07 4.89
CA GLY A 20 -15.32 -14.22 6.25
C GLY A 20 -13.87 -14.66 6.36
N LYS A 21 -13.15 -14.76 5.24
CA LYS A 21 -11.74 -15.17 5.21
C LYS A 21 -10.81 -13.97 5.43
N PRO A 22 -9.63 -14.18 6.03
CA PRO A 22 -8.62 -13.14 6.14
C PRO A 22 -8.12 -12.65 4.77
N TYR A 23 -7.85 -11.35 4.62
CA TYR A 23 -7.23 -10.80 3.39
C TYR A 23 -5.87 -11.43 3.08
N LYS A 24 -5.12 -11.88 4.09
CA LYS A 24 -3.79 -12.49 3.90
C LYS A 24 -3.81 -13.76 3.04
N GLU A 25 -4.96 -14.44 2.88
CA GLU A 25 -5.10 -15.59 1.99
C GLU A 25 -4.95 -15.24 0.51
N GLN A 26 -5.03 -13.96 0.14
CA GLN A 26 -4.86 -13.49 -1.24
C GLN A 26 -3.39 -13.20 -1.59
N ILE A 27 -2.46 -13.31 -0.63
CA ILE A 27 -1.04 -13.08 -0.88
C ILE A 27 -0.50 -14.17 -1.79
N THR A 28 0.08 -13.76 -2.92
CA THR A 28 0.71 -14.64 -3.90
C THR A 28 2.15 -14.18 -4.15
N TYR A 29 3.09 -15.12 -4.12
CA TYR A 29 4.46 -14.85 -4.54
C TYR A 29 4.57 -14.93 -6.06
N VAL A 30 5.22 -13.93 -6.65
CA VAL A 30 5.42 -13.82 -8.10
C VAL A 30 6.91 -13.67 -8.39
N THR A 31 7.28 -13.76 -9.67
CA THR A 31 8.64 -13.51 -10.13
C THR A 31 9.14 -12.15 -9.65
N ASP A 32 10.37 -12.11 -9.15
CA ASP A 32 10.97 -10.88 -8.64
C ASP A 32 11.24 -9.88 -9.77
N ARG A 33 11.27 -8.59 -9.42
CA ARG A 33 11.54 -7.51 -10.37
C ARG A 33 13.00 -7.59 -10.85
N PRO A 34 13.26 -7.53 -12.18
CA PRO A 34 14.63 -7.41 -12.68
C PRO A 34 15.35 -6.19 -12.05
N GLY A 35 16.52 -6.42 -11.45
CA GLY A 35 17.30 -5.36 -10.79
C GLY A 35 16.70 -4.85 -9.48
N HIS A 36 16.06 -5.70 -8.68
CA HIS A 36 15.44 -5.29 -7.42
C HIS A 36 16.46 -4.86 -6.35
N ASP A 37 16.62 -3.55 -6.17
CA ASP A 37 17.26 -2.96 -4.98
C ASP A 37 16.54 -3.38 -3.70
N ARG A 38 17.24 -4.09 -2.81
CA ARG A 38 16.62 -4.72 -1.64
C ARG A 38 16.40 -3.79 -0.45
N ARG A 39 17.07 -2.63 -0.42
CA ARG A 39 17.03 -1.74 0.74
C ARG A 39 17.21 -0.28 0.34
N TYR A 40 16.22 0.53 0.71
CA TYR A 40 16.33 1.97 0.77
C TYR A 40 16.25 2.43 2.23
N ALA A 41 17.09 3.38 2.60
CA ALA A 41 17.06 4.04 3.90
C ALA A 41 17.62 5.46 3.74
N ILE A 42 16.91 6.43 4.31
CA ILE A 42 17.27 7.85 4.26
C ILE A 42 17.64 8.31 5.66
N ASP A 43 18.71 9.09 5.77
CA ASP A 43 19.04 9.87 6.95
C ASP A 43 18.48 11.29 6.78
N ALA A 44 17.45 11.63 7.56
CA ALA A 44 16.79 12.94 7.54
C ALA A 44 17.37 13.94 8.57
N THR A 45 18.43 13.59 9.30
CA THR A 45 18.99 14.41 10.39
C THR A 45 19.33 15.83 9.95
N LYS A 46 19.78 16.00 8.70
CA LYS A 46 20.12 17.33 8.15
C LYS A 46 18.91 18.26 8.13
N ILE A 47 17.77 17.81 7.57
CA ILE A 47 16.57 18.64 7.46
C ILE A 47 15.92 18.88 8.83
N GLU A 48 15.99 17.89 9.73
CA GLU A 48 15.54 18.04 11.11
C GLU A 48 16.31 19.12 11.85
N ARG A 49 17.64 19.14 11.71
CA ARG A 49 18.50 20.12 12.39
C ARG A 49 18.39 21.51 11.77
N GLU A 50 18.42 21.60 10.44
CA GLU A 50 18.57 22.89 9.75
C GLU A 50 17.24 23.61 9.56
N LEU A 51 16.14 22.86 9.38
CA LEU A 51 14.82 23.44 9.14
C LEU A 51 13.79 23.12 10.24
N GLY A 52 14.17 22.31 11.24
CA GLY A 52 13.25 21.92 12.31
C GLY A 52 12.12 20.99 11.85
N TRP A 53 12.19 20.46 10.62
CA TRP A 53 11.17 19.56 10.09
C TRP A 53 11.15 18.26 10.88
N LYS A 54 9.95 17.72 11.15
CA LYS A 54 9.76 16.38 11.69
C LYS A 54 8.52 15.76 11.04
N PRO A 55 8.47 14.42 10.87
CA PRO A 55 7.27 13.77 10.37
C PRO A 55 6.11 13.94 11.37
N ALA A 56 4.94 14.29 10.85
CA ALA A 56 3.71 14.39 11.65
C ALA A 56 3.02 13.03 11.87
N GLU A 57 3.37 12.03 11.06
CA GLU A 57 2.78 10.70 11.08
C GLU A 57 3.86 9.65 11.38
N THR A 58 3.47 8.60 12.11
CA THR A 58 4.21 7.34 12.13
C THR A 58 3.75 6.44 10.99
N PHE A 59 4.43 5.30 10.78
CA PHE A 59 3.98 4.33 9.80
C PHE A 59 2.57 3.80 10.11
N GLU A 60 2.31 3.44 11.37
CA GLU A 60 1.05 2.83 11.84
C GLU A 60 -0.13 3.80 11.68
N THR A 61 0.07 5.07 12.03
CA THR A 61 -0.96 6.10 11.92
C THR A 61 -1.22 6.47 10.46
N GLY A 62 -0.17 6.64 9.66
CA GLY A 62 -0.26 6.94 8.24
C GLY A 62 -0.90 5.83 7.41
N ILE A 63 -0.52 4.57 7.62
CA ILE A 63 -1.05 3.44 6.84
C ILE A 63 -2.54 3.20 7.13
N LYS A 64 -2.98 3.35 8.38
CA LYS A 64 -4.40 3.25 8.74
C LYS A 64 -5.23 4.37 8.10
N LYS A 65 -4.74 5.62 8.15
CA LYS A 65 -5.39 6.75 7.45
C LYS A 65 -5.45 6.53 5.94
N THR A 66 -4.40 5.96 5.36
CA THR A 66 -4.36 5.64 3.93
C THR A 66 -5.44 4.61 3.57
N VAL A 67 -5.53 3.49 4.29
CA VAL A 67 -6.59 2.48 4.03
C VAL A 67 -7.97 3.09 4.15
N GLN A 68 -8.24 3.82 5.23
CA GLN A 68 -9.52 4.49 5.43
C GLN A 68 -9.86 5.44 4.27
N TRP A 69 -8.88 6.25 3.83
CA TRP A 69 -9.08 7.16 2.71
C TRP A 69 -9.49 6.42 1.43
N TYR A 70 -8.86 5.29 1.09
CA TYR A 70 -9.25 4.51 -0.08
C TYR A 70 -10.66 3.92 0.06
N LEU A 71 -11.04 3.44 1.26
CA LEU A 71 -12.40 2.96 1.53
C LEU A 71 -13.44 4.08 1.35
N ASP A 72 -13.14 5.30 1.78
CA ASP A 72 -14.07 6.43 1.73
C ASP A 72 -14.16 7.10 0.35
N ASN A 73 -13.20 6.87 -0.55
CA ASN A 73 -13.06 7.62 -1.82
C ASN A 73 -13.25 6.74 -3.07
N GLN A 74 -14.22 5.82 -3.06
CA GLN A 74 -14.47 4.89 -4.17
C GLN A 74 -14.75 5.56 -5.52
N ALA A 75 -15.42 6.72 -5.53
CA ALA A 75 -15.64 7.47 -6.77
C ALA A 75 -14.33 7.93 -7.42
N TRP A 76 -13.36 8.37 -6.61
CA TRP A 76 -12.04 8.73 -7.11
C TRP A 76 -11.30 7.50 -7.63
N VAL A 77 -11.32 6.39 -6.88
CA VAL A 77 -10.68 5.12 -7.29
C VAL A 77 -11.23 4.64 -8.63
N ALA A 78 -12.56 4.66 -8.82
CA ALA A 78 -13.18 4.26 -10.08
C ALA A 78 -12.71 5.10 -11.27
N ASN A 79 -12.53 6.41 -11.08
CA ASN A 79 -12.09 7.32 -12.13
C ASN A 79 -10.65 7.04 -12.59
N VAL A 80 -9.76 6.64 -11.67
CA VAL A 80 -8.33 6.44 -11.98
C VAL A 80 -7.97 5.00 -12.37
N THR A 81 -8.87 4.03 -12.23
CA THR A 81 -8.62 2.60 -12.47
C THR A 81 -9.18 2.07 -13.80
N SER A 82 -9.51 2.96 -14.74
CA SER A 82 -10.11 2.58 -16.03
C SER A 82 -9.11 2.43 -17.18
N GLY A 83 -9.53 1.73 -18.25
CA GLY A 83 -8.86 1.67 -19.55
C GLY A 83 -7.37 1.31 -19.50
N ALA A 84 -6.53 2.34 -19.61
CA ALA A 84 -5.07 2.20 -19.63
C ALA A 84 -4.52 1.49 -18.38
N TYR A 85 -5.11 1.71 -17.21
CA TYR A 85 -4.69 1.05 -15.96
C TYR A 85 -4.90 -0.47 -16.06
N GLN A 86 -6.09 -0.92 -16.47
CA GLN A 86 -6.40 -2.34 -16.60
C GLN A 86 -5.51 -3.03 -17.65
N ASN A 87 -5.27 -2.36 -18.79
CA ASN A 87 -4.36 -2.87 -19.82
C ASN A 87 -2.92 -3.02 -19.30
N TRP A 88 -2.44 -2.06 -18.49
CA TRP A 88 -1.13 -2.14 -17.87
C TRP A 88 -1.05 -3.29 -16.86
N VAL A 89 -2.08 -3.47 -16.01
CA VAL A 89 -2.15 -4.58 -15.05
C VAL A 89 -2.07 -5.92 -15.78
N GLY A 90 -2.86 -6.11 -16.85
CA GLY A 90 -2.81 -7.32 -17.66
C GLY A 90 -1.43 -7.56 -18.26
N LYS A 91 -0.80 -6.53 -18.84
CA LYS A 91 0.54 -6.68 -19.42
C LYS A 91 1.61 -7.10 -18.41
N GLN A 92 1.53 -6.62 -17.16
CA GLN A 92 2.58 -6.85 -16.16
C GLN A 92 2.32 -8.07 -15.26
N TYR A 93 1.06 -8.43 -15.05
CA TYR A 93 0.67 -9.43 -14.05
C TYR A 93 -0.22 -10.56 -14.60
N SER A 94 -0.61 -10.56 -15.88
CA SER A 94 -1.21 -11.75 -16.49
C SER A 94 -0.17 -12.86 -16.57
N ALA A 95 -0.49 -14.00 -15.96
CA ALA A 95 0.30 -15.22 -16.03
C ALA A 95 0.30 -15.84 -17.43
#